data_AF-A0A959EZ27-F1
#
_entry.id   AF-A0A959EZ27-F1
#
_cell.length_a   1.000
_cell.length_b   1.000
_cell.length_c   1.000
_cell.angle_alpha   90.00
_cell.angle_beta   90.00
_cell.angle_gamma   90.00
#
_symmetry.space_group_name_H-M   'P 1'
#
loop_
_entity.id
_entity.type
_entity.pdbx_description
1 polymer ?
#
loop_
_entity_poly.entity_id
_entity_poly.type
_entity_poly.pdbx_seq_one_letter_code
_entity_poly.pdbx_strand_id
1 'polypeptide(L)'
;MAWGGTVTEAIGSGNEVADEIHAFLRELPFEPEATPLQVVQPDEINFAYYLPAPRHWERARYARDLLGDFSERTKGLDEAEVVAETARCLHCGDCYSCGNCINFCPDAAIFVDEAGRLRIDYDYCKGCGICVQECPCSAMQFTLTETAS
;
A
#
# COMPACT_ATOMS: atom_id res chain seq x y z
N MET A 1 1.24 7.04 24.40
CA MET A 1 0.66 5.99 23.55
C MET A 1 -0.84 6.04 23.72
N ALA A 2 -1.52 6.74 22.81
CA ALA A 2 -2.98 6.81 22.79
C ALA A 2 -3.46 5.53 22.11
N TRP A 3 -4.08 4.64 22.87
CA TRP A 3 -4.70 3.43 22.35
C TRP A 3 -5.97 3.87 21.61
N GLY A 4 -5.96 3.82 20.27
CA GLY A 4 -7.05 4.30 19.42
C GLY A 4 -8.32 3.44 19.51
N GLY A 5 -8.22 2.21 20.03
CA GLY A 5 -9.35 1.31 20.24
C GLY A 5 -10.09 0.92 18.97
N THR A 6 -9.45 1.06 17.80
CA THR A 6 -10.07 0.74 16.51
C THR A 6 -10.14 -0.77 16.31
N VAL A 7 -11.09 -1.23 15.50
CA VAL A 7 -11.22 -2.66 15.14
C VAL A 7 -9.96 -3.17 14.44
N THR A 8 -9.33 -2.32 13.63
CA THR A 8 -8.08 -2.63 12.92
C THR A 8 -6.91 -2.85 13.87
N GLU A 9 -6.77 -2.02 14.92
CA GLU A 9 -5.75 -2.24 15.95
C GLU A 9 -5.99 -3.55 16.70
N ALA A 10 -7.24 -3.86 17.04
CA ALA A 10 -7.56 -5.11 17.73
C ALA A 10 -7.21 -6.35 16.89
N ILE A 11 -7.48 -6.32 15.59
CA ILE A 11 -7.09 -7.40 14.66
C ILE A 11 -5.55 -7.48 14.56
N GLY A 12 -4.88 -6.34 14.41
CA GLY A 12 -3.42 -6.28 14.34
C GLY A 12 -2.75 -6.88 15.57
N SER A 13 -3.16 -6.46 16.78
CA SER A 13 -2.65 -7.01 18.03
C SER A 13 -2.95 -8.51 18.19
N GLY A 14 -4.08 -9.00 17.68
CA GLY A 14 -4.40 -10.43 17.69
C GLY A 14 -3.44 -11.25 16.84
N ASN A 15 -3.07 -10.75 15.66
CA ASN A 15 -2.09 -11.39 14.78
C ASN A 15 -0.68 -11.37 15.40
N GLU A 16 -0.27 -10.24 15.97
CA GLU A 16 1.03 -10.10 16.65
C GLU A 16 1.20 -11.14 17.77
N VAL A 17 0.16 -11.32 18.60
CA VAL A 17 0.15 -12.35 19.66
C VAL A 17 0.19 -13.77 19.08
N ALA A 18 -0.50 -14.01 17.95
CA ALA A 18 -0.47 -15.32 17.30
C ALA A 18 0.93 -15.66 16.78
N ASP A 19 1.65 -14.68 16.22
CA ASP A 19 3.02 -14.83 15.74
C ASP A 19 4.01 -15.04 16.90
N GLU A 20 3.83 -14.33 18.02
CA GLU A 20 4.62 -14.53 19.24
C GLU A 20 4.44 -15.97 19.78
N ILE A 21 3.19 -16.43 19.90
CA ILE A 21 2.89 -17.80 20.34
C ILE A 21 3.52 -18.81 19.38
N HIS A 22 3.42 -18.57 18.07
CA HIS A 22 4.01 -19.44 17.05
C HIS A 22 5.53 -19.55 17.20
N ALA A 23 6.21 -18.41 17.37
CA ALA A 23 7.65 -18.35 17.55
C ALA A 23 8.07 -19.05 18.85
N PHE A 24 7.36 -18.80 19.95
CA PHE A 24 7.60 -19.45 21.24
C PHE A 24 7.51 -20.98 21.15
N LEU A 25 6.44 -21.51 20.52
CA LEU A 25 6.24 -22.95 20.35
C LEU A 25 7.29 -23.62 19.47
N ARG A 26 7.97 -22.86 18.60
CA ARG A 26 9.00 -23.35 17.68
C ARG A 26 10.42 -23.04 18.13
N GLU A 27 10.59 -22.40 19.29
CA GLU A 27 11.88 -21.92 19.77
C GLU A 27 12.57 -20.97 18.76
N LEU A 28 11.77 -20.20 18.02
CA LEU A 28 12.24 -19.17 17.09
C LEU A 28 12.32 -17.82 17.80
N PRO A 29 13.24 -16.94 17.41
CA PRO A 29 13.22 -15.55 17.88
C PRO A 29 11.95 -14.85 17.40
N PHE A 30 11.35 -14.03 18.26
CA PHE A 30 10.27 -13.12 17.90
C PHE A 30 10.73 -11.69 18.16
N GLU A 31 10.70 -10.87 17.12
CA GLU A 31 10.85 -9.43 17.22
C GLU A 31 9.62 -8.82 16.56
N PRO A 32 8.81 -8.04 17.30
CA PRO A 32 7.65 -7.39 16.70
C PRO A 32 8.12 -6.44 15.61
N GLU A 33 7.47 -6.49 14.46
CA GLU A 33 7.81 -5.68 13.30
C GLU A 33 7.46 -4.22 13.60
N ALA A 34 8.43 -3.45 14.11
CA ALA A 34 8.25 -2.09 14.56
C ALA A 34 8.33 -1.05 13.43
N THR A 35 8.18 -1.46 12.17
CA THR A 35 8.29 -0.55 11.03
C THR A 35 7.10 0.41 11.07
N PRO A 36 7.30 1.71 11.32
CA PRO A 36 6.21 2.66 11.27
C PRO A 36 5.69 2.66 9.83
N LEU A 37 4.43 2.27 9.64
CA LEU A 37 3.79 2.41 8.34
C LEU A 37 3.76 3.89 8.01
N GLN A 38 4.51 4.30 6.99
CA GLN A 38 4.37 5.64 6.46
C GLN A 38 3.03 5.72 5.74
N VAL A 39 2.10 6.45 6.33
CA VAL A 39 0.78 6.67 5.74
C VAL A 39 0.92 7.71 4.64
N VAL A 40 0.82 7.26 3.38
CA VAL A 40 0.76 8.14 2.21
C VAL A 40 -0.60 8.85 2.17
N GLN A 41 -0.55 10.17 2.18
CA GLN A 41 -1.72 11.03 2.07
C GLN A 41 -2.14 11.21 0.61
N PRO A 42 -3.42 11.54 0.35
CA PRO A 42 -3.89 11.77 -1.02
C PRO A 42 -3.08 12.80 -1.81
N ASP A 43 -2.59 13.86 -1.17
CA ASP A 43 -1.79 14.91 -1.81
C ASP A 43 -0.38 14.45 -2.22
N GLU A 44 0.09 13.33 -1.69
CA GLU A 44 1.37 12.71 -2.07
C GLU A 44 1.23 11.78 -3.28
N ILE A 45 0.01 11.42 -3.68
CA ILE A 45 -0.26 10.53 -4.82
C ILE A 45 -0.29 11.33 -6.12
N ASN A 46 0.41 10.84 -7.14
CA ASN A 46 0.36 11.43 -8.47
C ASN A 46 -0.88 10.93 -9.24
N PHE A 47 -1.99 11.66 -9.10
CA PHE A 47 -3.26 11.35 -9.75
C PHE A 47 -3.24 11.46 -11.29
N ALA A 48 -2.18 12.00 -11.91
CA ALA A 48 -2.10 12.10 -13.38
C ALA A 48 -2.12 10.73 -14.07
N TYR A 49 -1.73 9.67 -13.36
CA TYR A 49 -1.69 8.29 -13.86
C TYR A 49 -3.00 7.51 -13.68
N TYR A 50 -4.00 8.09 -13.00
CA TYR A 50 -5.23 7.39 -12.65
C TYR A 50 -6.45 8.11 -13.24
N LEU A 51 -7.35 7.33 -13.84
CA LEU A 51 -8.62 7.86 -14.31
C LEU A 51 -9.63 7.93 -13.16
N PRO A 52 -10.27 9.09 -12.93
CA PRO A 52 -11.34 9.19 -11.94
C PRO A 52 -12.47 8.21 -12.25
N ALA A 53 -12.89 7.46 -11.25
CA ALA A 53 -14.03 6.56 -11.32
C ALA A 53 -15.03 6.90 -10.20
N PRO A 54 -16.35 6.80 -10.46
CA PRO A 54 -17.35 6.95 -9.41
C PRO A 54 -17.19 5.81 -8.39
N ARG A 55 -17.43 6.12 -7.11
CA ARG A 55 -17.45 5.11 -6.06
C ARG A 55 -18.58 4.12 -6.30
N HIS A 56 -18.33 2.84 -6.07
CA HIS A 56 -19.39 1.85 -5.98
C HIS A 56 -20.10 2.03 -4.64
N TRP A 57 -21.41 2.24 -4.69
CA TRP A 57 -22.22 2.41 -3.48
C TRP A 57 -22.80 1.07 -3.03
N GLU A 58 -22.79 0.88 -1.71
CA GLU A 58 -23.29 -0.33 -1.07
C GLU A 58 -24.74 -0.64 -1.48
N ARG A 59 -24.98 -1.88 -1.92
CA ARG A 59 -26.33 -2.39 -2.23
C ARG A 59 -26.98 -2.94 -0.97
N ALA A 60 -27.26 -2.05 -0.02
CA ALA A 60 -27.92 -2.40 1.23
C ALA A 60 -29.45 -2.45 1.06
N ARG A 61 -30.08 -3.52 1.55
CA ARG A 61 -31.55 -3.58 1.69
C ARG A 61 -32.02 -2.78 2.90
N TYR A 62 -33.22 -2.19 2.82
CA TYR A 62 -33.79 -1.46 3.96
C TYR A 62 -34.22 -2.41 5.06
N ALA A 63 -34.16 -1.96 6.32
CA ALA A 63 -34.52 -2.79 7.48
C ALA A 63 -35.93 -3.38 7.39
N ARG A 64 -36.88 -2.65 6.79
CA ARG A 64 -38.26 -3.13 6.57
C ARG A 64 -38.35 -4.34 5.64
N ASP A 65 -37.39 -4.49 4.71
CA ASP A 65 -37.37 -5.55 3.70
C ASP A 65 -36.76 -6.86 4.24
N LEU A 66 -36.30 -6.85 5.51
CA LEU A 66 -35.56 -7.93 6.16
C LEU A 66 -36.30 -8.54 7.37
N LEU A 67 -37.50 -8.04 7.71
CA LEU A 67 -38.28 -8.58 8.82
C LEU A 67 -38.76 -10.00 8.47
N GLY A 68 -38.16 -11.00 9.12
CA GLY A 68 -38.45 -12.43 8.87
C GLY A 68 -37.60 -13.07 7.76
N ASP A 69 -36.61 -12.34 7.24
CA ASP A 69 -35.68 -12.80 6.20
C ASP A 69 -34.25 -12.79 6.75
N PHE A 70 -33.55 -13.92 6.65
CA PHE A 70 -32.15 -14.07 7.06
C PHE A 70 -31.17 -13.85 5.90
N SER A 71 -31.66 -13.41 4.74
CA SER A 71 -30.78 -13.03 3.63
C SER A 71 -29.85 -11.88 4.01
N GLU A 72 -28.67 -11.86 3.39
CA GLU A 72 -27.64 -10.85 3.65
C GLU A 72 -28.17 -9.42 3.41
N ARG A 73 -27.96 -8.54 4.39
CA ARG A 73 -28.41 -7.14 4.32
C ARG A 73 -27.62 -6.32 3.31
N THR A 74 -26.31 -6.53 3.29
CA THR A 74 -25.34 -5.83 2.45
C THR A 74 -24.82 -6.81 1.43
N LYS A 75 -25.29 -6.72 0.19
CA LYS A 75 -24.73 -7.56 -0.87
C LYS A 75 -23.38 -7.00 -1.28
N GLY A 76 -22.38 -7.87 -1.33
CA GLY A 76 -21.07 -7.56 -1.89
C GLY A 76 -21.11 -7.22 -3.38
N LEU A 77 -19.92 -6.96 -3.93
CA LEU A 77 -19.70 -6.84 -5.37
C LEU A 77 -19.80 -8.22 -6.02
N ASP A 78 -20.31 -8.28 -7.25
CA ASP A 78 -20.18 -9.48 -8.07
C ASP A 78 -18.73 -9.63 -8.58
N GLU A 79 -18.38 -10.79 -9.14
CA GLU A 79 -17.01 -11.07 -9.57
C GLU A 79 -16.47 -10.04 -10.57
N ALA A 80 -17.30 -9.61 -11.53
CA ALA A 80 -16.88 -8.63 -12.53
C ALA A 80 -16.66 -7.25 -11.90
N GLU A 81 -17.53 -6.85 -10.97
CA GLU A 81 -17.39 -5.63 -10.20
C GLU A 81 -16.15 -5.67 -9.29
N VAL A 82 -15.86 -6.80 -8.64
CA VAL A 82 -14.64 -6.97 -7.82
C VAL A 82 -13.38 -6.79 -8.67
N VAL A 83 -13.33 -7.41 -9.85
CA VAL A 83 -12.18 -7.26 -10.76
C VAL A 83 -12.02 -5.80 -11.20
N ALA A 84 -13.12 -5.12 -11.53
CA ALA A 84 -13.09 -3.72 -11.92
C ALA A 84 -12.65 -2.80 -10.75
N GLU A 85 -13.11 -3.09 -9.54
CA GLU A 85 -12.79 -2.33 -8.32
C GLU A 85 -11.32 -2.51 -7.90
N THR A 86 -10.82 -3.73 -7.97
CA THR A 86 -9.43 -4.04 -7.59
C THR A 86 -8.43 -3.53 -8.61
N ALA A 87 -8.77 -3.53 -9.90
CA ALA A 87 -7.92 -3.02 -10.97
C ALA A 87 -7.64 -1.50 -10.89
N ARG A 88 -8.48 -0.74 -10.16
CA ARG A 88 -8.28 0.71 -9.92
C ARG A 88 -7.62 1.03 -8.58
N CYS A 89 -7.05 0.04 -7.88
CA CYS A 89 -6.27 0.27 -6.67
C CYS A 89 -5.08 1.20 -6.96
N LEU A 90 -4.85 2.18 -6.08
CA LEU A 90 -3.77 3.14 -6.24
C LEU A 90 -2.40 2.60 -5.81
N HIS A 91 -2.37 1.49 -5.07
CA HIS A 91 -1.16 0.92 -4.47
C HIS A 91 -0.38 1.96 -3.63
N CYS A 92 -1.11 2.84 -2.93
CA CYS A 92 -0.54 4.00 -2.21
C CYS A 92 0.52 3.60 -1.19
N GLY A 93 1.73 4.12 -1.34
CA GLY A 93 2.88 3.85 -0.47
C GLY A 93 3.68 2.60 -0.83
N ASP A 94 3.15 1.71 -1.67
CA ASP A 94 3.84 0.49 -2.06
C ASP A 94 4.29 0.55 -3.51
N CYS A 95 5.37 -0.16 -3.85
CA CYS A 95 5.82 -0.27 -5.25
C CYS A 95 5.12 -1.45 -5.94
N TYR A 96 4.54 -1.23 -7.13
CA TYR A 96 3.98 -2.30 -7.98
C TYR A 96 4.78 -2.52 -9.27
N SER A 97 6.04 -2.04 -9.30
CA SER A 97 6.97 -2.21 -10.42
C SER A 97 6.44 -1.71 -11.78
N CYS A 98 5.76 -0.56 -11.79
CA CYS A 98 5.22 0.04 -13.02
C CYS A 98 6.28 0.47 -14.04
N GLY A 99 7.53 0.69 -13.59
CA GLY A 99 8.65 1.08 -14.45
C GLY A 99 8.72 2.56 -14.82
N ASN A 100 7.80 3.43 -14.35
CA ASN A 100 7.85 4.87 -14.62
C ASN A 100 9.18 5.49 -14.20
N CYS A 101 9.70 5.11 -13.04
CA CYS A 101 10.98 5.60 -12.55
C CYS A 101 12.15 5.30 -13.49
N ILE A 102 12.13 4.16 -14.20
CA ILE A 102 13.11 3.83 -15.24
C ILE A 102 12.93 4.77 -16.45
N ASN A 103 11.70 4.92 -16.93
CA ASN A 103 11.40 5.70 -18.13
C ASN A 103 11.74 7.20 -17.98
N PHE A 104 11.55 7.75 -16.78
CA PHE A 104 11.78 9.17 -16.51
C PHE A 104 13.18 9.49 -15.97
N CYS A 105 14.02 8.48 -15.69
CA CYS A 105 15.38 8.74 -15.25
C CYS A 105 16.23 9.24 -16.43
N PRO A 106 16.69 10.51 -16.45
CA PRO A 106 17.43 11.05 -17.58
C PRO A 106 18.83 10.41 -17.73
N ASP A 107 19.38 9.90 -16.63
CA ASP A 107 20.71 9.27 -16.57
C ASP A 107 20.64 7.73 -16.63
N ALA A 108 19.45 7.14 -16.80
CA ALA A 108 19.23 5.69 -16.80
C ALA A 108 19.83 4.95 -15.58
N ALA A 109 19.81 5.61 -14.41
CA ALA A 109 20.38 5.10 -13.16
C ALA A 109 19.47 4.09 -12.43
N ILE A 110 18.32 3.71 -12.98
CA ILE A 110 17.36 2.80 -12.35
C ILE A 110 17.21 1.55 -13.21
N PHE A 111 17.35 0.38 -12.59
CA PHE A 111 17.31 -0.92 -13.26
C PHE A 111 16.58 -1.98 -12.41
N VAL A 112 16.28 -3.12 -13.01
CA VAL A 112 15.70 -4.28 -12.33
C VAL A 112 16.82 -5.28 -12.04
N ASP A 113 17.00 -5.66 -10.77
CA ASP A 113 17.99 -6.66 -10.36
C ASP A 113 17.58 -8.09 -10.75
N GLU A 114 18.47 -9.06 -10.57
CA GLU A 114 18.21 -10.48 -10.87
C GLU A 114 17.04 -11.07 -10.08
N ALA A 115 16.69 -10.47 -8.95
CA ALA A 115 15.55 -10.85 -8.12
C ALA A 115 14.25 -10.13 -8.52
N GLY A 116 14.25 -9.37 -9.62
CA GLY A 116 13.07 -8.65 -10.12
C GLY A 116 12.76 -7.36 -9.34
N ARG A 117 13.68 -6.85 -8.52
CA ARG A 117 13.45 -5.64 -7.73
C ARG A 117 14.05 -4.42 -8.41
N LEU A 118 13.33 -3.29 -8.32
CA LEU A 118 13.86 -2.00 -8.76
C LEU A 118 15.02 -1.57 -7.85
N ARG A 119 16.13 -1.19 -8.47
CA ARG A 119 17.35 -0.70 -7.83
C ARG A 119 17.80 0.61 -8.46
N ILE A 120 18.40 1.47 -7.65
CA ILE A 120 19.03 2.71 -8.08
C ILE A 120 20.55 2.51 -8.01
N ASP A 121 21.23 2.74 -9.11
CA ASP A 121 22.68 2.88 -9.16
C ASP A 121 23.07 4.29 -8.72
N TYR A 122 23.56 4.42 -7.48
CA TYR A 122 23.93 5.71 -6.92
C TYR A 122 25.20 6.31 -7.53
N ASP A 123 26.04 5.51 -8.21
CA ASP A 123 27.23 6.03 -8.90
C ASP A 123 26.83 6.79 -10.18
N TYR A 124 25.71 6.39 -10.80
CA TYR A 124 25.16 7.05 -11.98
C TYR A 124 24.12 8.13 -11.63
N CYS A 125 23.41 7.98 -10.50
CA CYS A 125 22.39 8.92 -10.05
C CYS A 125 22.93 10.34 -9.86
N LYS A 126 22.22 11.33 -10.43
CA LYS A 126 22.54 12.78 -10.26
C LYS A 126 21.70 13.48 -9.21
N GLY A 127 20.79 12.77 -8.54
CA GLY A 127 19.96 13.33 -7.48
C GLY A 127 18.92 14.34 -7.96
N CYS A 128 18.37 14.18 -9.17
CA CYS A 128 17.36 15.10 -9.71
C CYS A 128 15.96 14.93 -9.10
N GLY A 129 15.67 13.78 -8.49
CA GLY A 129 14.37 13.50 -7.84
C GLY A 129 13.18 13.24 -8.78
N ILE A 130 13.38 13.26 -10.10
CA ILE A 130 12.30 13.06 -11.09
C ILE A 130 11.61 11.71 -10.89
N CYS A 131 12.36 10.65 -10.59
CA CYS A 131 11.80 9.32 -10.34
C CYS A 131 10.81 9.30 -9.16
N VAL A 132 11.06 10.13 -8.14
CA VAL A 132 10.18 10.29 -6.97
C VAL A 132 8.91 11.04 -7.37
N GLN A 133 9.04 12.13 -8.13
CA GLN A 133 7.90 12.94 -8.59
C GLN A 133 6.97 12.16 -9.54
N GLU A 134 7.54 11.32 -10.40
CA GLU A 134 6.80 10.53 -11.40
C GLU A 134 6.31 9.18 -10.87
N CYS A 135 6.54 8.90 -9.58
CA CYS A 135 6.00 7.72 -8.93
C CYS A 135 4.47 7.89 -8.71
N PRO A 136 3.60 7.06 -9.33
CA PRO A 136 2.15 7.19 -9.19
C PRO A 136 1.68 7.04 -7.74
N CYS A 137 2.32 6.12 -7.01
CA CYS A 137 1.91 5.66 -5.69
C CYS A 137 2.72 6.26 -4.53
N SER A 138 3.70 7.15 -4.78
CA SER A 138 4.57 7.70 -3.75
C SER A 138 5.39 6.64 -2.97
N ALA A 139 5.86 5.61 -3.68
CA ALA A 139 6.62 4.49 -3.09
C ALA A 139 8.12 4.79 -2.88
N MET A 140 8.59 5.98 -3.25
CA MET A 140 9.99 6.39 -3.11
C MET A 140 10.05 7.76 -2.45
N GLN A 141 11.14 8.01 -1.75
CA GLN A 141 11.40 9.29 -1.09
C GLN A 141 12.76 9.83 -1.50
N PHE A 142 12.83 11.16 -1.59
CA PHE A 142 14.07 11.86 -1.82
C PHE A 142 14.54 12.47 -0.49
N THR A 143 15.60 11.90 0.09
CA THR A 143 16.22 12.45 1.30
C THR A 143 17.59 13.02 0.94
N LEU A 144 17.82 14.27 1.32
CA LEU A 144 19.16 14.86 1.29
C LEU A 144 19.87 14.38 2.54
N THR A 145 20.76 13.40 2.41
CA THR A 145 21.72 13.11 3.46
C THR A 145 22.73 14.25 3.49
N GLU A 146 22.70 15.07 4.55
CA GLU A 146 23.84 15.92 4.87
C GLU A 146 25.05 15.01 5.00
N THR A 147 25.96 15.06 4.04
CA THR A 147 27.24 14.35 4.12
C THR A 147 27.94 14.84 5.38
N ALA A 148 28.10 13.93 6.35
CA ALA A 148 28.91 14.11 7.54
C ALA A 148 30.24 14.74 7.13
N SER A 149 30.40 16.02 7.47
CA SER A 149 31.66 16.74 7.39
C SER A 149 32.49 16.43 8.62
#